data_AF-A0A372ITE8-F1
#
_entry.id   AF-A0A372ITE8-F1
#
_cell.length_a   1.000
_cell.length_b   1.000
_cell.length_c   1.000
_cell.angle_alpha   90.00
_cell.angle_beta   90.00
_cell.angle_gamma   90.00
#
_symmetry.space_group_name_H-M   'P 1'
#
loop_
_entity.id
_entity.type
_entity.pdbx_description
1 polymer ?
#
loop_
_entity_poly.entity_id
_entity_poly.type
_entity_poly.pdbx_seq_one_letter_code
_entity_poly.pdbx_strand_id
1 'polypeptide(L)'
;MGLIIRSSSIHAAGCYTTTAITKGSRVVEYTGPRITKELADEKYQSSPTTYLFGLGDGDFVIDGHGTAMFINHSCDPNCETGEVRGRVWVKAIRDIAPGEELTYDYFLYDGDETDPAYCNCGAEDCRKTMYSPDEVQRRERVANRATRKKQQGRTAAAGR
;
A
#
# COMPACT_ATOMS: atom_id res chain seq x y z
N MET A 1 9.78 1.17 -22.33
CA MET A 1 9.27 2.23 -21.44
C MET A 1 10.47 2.85 -20.74
N GLY A 2 10.65 4.17 -20.75
CA GLY A 2 11.74 4.80 -20.03
C GLY A 2 11.34 5.05 -18.58
N LEU A 3 11.89 4.28 -17.64
CA LEU A 3 11.63 4.44 -16.19
C LEU A 3 12.94 4.78 -15.48
N ILE A 4 12.89 5.70 -14.52
CA ILE A 4 14.02 6.11 -13.70
C ILE A 4 13.63 6.16 -12.23
N ILE A 5 14.60 5.91 -11.34
CA ILE A 5 14.43 6.03 -9.89
C ILE A 5 15.12 7.31 -9.43
N ARG A 6 14.40 8.15 -8.66
CA ARG A 6 14.96 9.36 -8.03
C ARG A 6 14.30 9.60 -6.67
N SER A 7 14.84 10.54 -5.89
CA SER A 7 14.22 10.96 -4.63
C SER A 7 12.77 11.40 -4.85
N SER A 8 11.88 10.94 -3.97
CA SER A 8 10.46 11.26 -4.00
C SER A 8 10.07 12.16 -2.84
N SER A 9 9.14 13.06 -3.08
CA SER A 9 8.50 13.85 -2.03
C SER A 9 7.50 13.06 -1.20
N ILE A 10 7.04 11.90 -1.70
CA ILE A 10 6.11 11.02 -0.98
C ILE A 10 6.86 10.21 0.06
N HIS A 11 7.85 9.42 -0.40
CA HIS A 11 8.65 8.58 0.48
C HIS A 11 9.95 8.15 -0.20
N ALA A 12 11.09 8.38 0.46
CA ALA A 12 12.43 7.94 0.05
C ALA A 12 12.73 8.12 -1.47
N ALA A 13 12.53 7.06 -2.26
CA ALA A 13 12.69 7.07 -3.70
C ALA A 13 11.37 6.72 -4.40
N GLY A 14 11.15 7.28 -5.57
CA GLY A 14 10.01 7.04 -6.43
C GLY A 14 10.43 6.58 -7.83
N CYS A 15 9.51 5.92 -8.52
CA CYS A 15 9.65 5.53 -9.92
C CYS A 15 8.98 6.57 -10.82
N TYR A 16 9.70 7.10 -11.79
CA TYR A 16 9.23 8.15 -12.68
C TYR A 16 9.36 7.71 -14.14
N THR A 17 8.45 8.16 -14.99
CA THR A 17 8.55 7.93 -16.43
C THR A 17 9.33 9.03 -17.13
N THR A 18 10.16 8.69 -18.12
CA THR A 18 10.84 9.65 -19.01
C THR A 18 10.14 9.81 -20.35
N THR A 19 9.11 9.01 -20.60
CA THR A 19 8.30 9.02 -21.82
C THR A 19 6.80 9.09 -21.47
N ALA A 20 5.96 9.59 -22.38
CA ALA A 20 4.52 9.52 -22.18
C ALA A 20 4.05 8.06 -22.09
N ILE A 21 3.11 7.78 -21.20
CA ILE A 21 2.47 6.46 -21.04
C ILE A 21 0.98 6.63 -21.33
N THR A 22 0.45 5.84 -22.25
CA THR A 22 -0.98 5.85 -22.56
C THR A 22 -1.77 5.03 -21.55
N LYS A 23 -3.00 5.46 -21.27
CA LYS A 23 -3.95 4.72 -20.44
C LYS A 23 -4.05 3.24 -20.87
N GLY A 24 -4.08 2.34 -19.89
CA GLY A 24 -4.17 0.89 -20.09
C GLY A 24 -2.84 0.20 -20.38
N SER A 25 -1.75 0.96 -20.59
CA SER A 25 -0.41 0.39 -20.80
C SER A 25 0.06 -0.38 -19.56
N ARG A 26 0.64 -1.56 -19.78
CA ARG A 26 1.42 -2.26 -18.75
C ARG A 26 2.74 -1.54 -18.57
N VAL A 27 2.98 -1.06 -17.35
CA VAL A 27 4.13 -0.22 -17.01
C VAL A 27 5.30 -1.09 -16.57
N VAL A 28 5.08 -1.89 -15.53
CA VAL A 28 6.08 -2.81 -14.99
C VAL A 28 5.37 -3.98 -14.32
N GLU A 29 6.03 -5.12 -14.27
CA GLU A 29 5.58 -6.27 -13.48
C GLU A 29 6.11 -6.16 -12.06
N TYR A 30 5.29 -6.51 -11.08
CA TYR A 30 5.75 -6.71 -9.72
C TYR A 30 6.37 -8.11 -9.60
N THR A 31 7.69 -8.19 -9.70
CA THR A 31 8.44 -9.46 -9.74
C THR A 31 9.21 -9.70 -8.45
N GLY A 32 9.35 -10.98 -8.09
CA GLY A 32 10.08 -11.41 -6.92
C GLY A 32 9.96 -12.92 -6.69
N PRO A 33 10.75 -13.50 -5.76
CA PRO A 33 10.48 -14.81 -5.21
C PRO A 33 9.04 -14.90 -4.69
N ARG A 34 8.39 -16.03 -4.94
CA ARG A 34 7.08 -16.33 -4.35
C ARG A 34 7.30 -17.16 -3.11
N ILE A 35 6.81 -16.67 -1.99
CA ILE A 35 6.91 -17.33 -0.69
C ILE A 35 5.52 -17.39 -0.06
N THR A 36 5.33 -18.31 0.88
CA THR A 36 4.10 -18.34 1.66
C THR A 36 4.03 -17.10 2.55
N LYS A 37 2.82 -16.68 2.90
CA LYS A 37 2.62 -15.54 3.80
C LYS A 37 3.30 -15.77 5.14
N GLU A 38 3.23 -16.98 5.70
CA GLU A 38 3.83 -17.30 7.00
C GLU A 38 5.35 -17.12 6.99
N LEU A 39 6.01 -17.54 5.90
CA LEU A 39 7.45 -17.35 5.76
C LEU A 39 7.80 -15.86 5.60
N ALA A 40 6.97 -15.10 4.91
CA ALA A 40 7.16 -13.66 4.79
C ALA A 40 7.01 -12.95 6.14
N ASP A 41 5.97 -13.30 6.90
CA ASP A 41 5.71 -12.77 8.24
C ASP A 41 6.92 -13.05 9.17
N GLU A 42 7.46 -14.29 9.16
CA GLU A 42 8.65 -14.65 9.95
C GLU A 42 9.90 -13.86 9.51
N LYS A 43 10.14 -13.78 8.19
CA LYS A 43 11.31 -13.12 7.59
C LYS A 43 11.32 -11.61 7.88
N TYR A 44 10.14 -10.99 7.88
CA TYR A 44 10.00 -9.53 7.96
C TYR A 44 9.47 -9.02 9.31
N GLN A 45 9.28 -9.90 10.32
CA GLN A 45 8.72 -9.55 11.64
C GLN A 45 9.38 -8.34 12.34
N SER A 46 10.67 -8.11 12.10
CA SER A 46 11.44 -7.00 12.68
C SER A 46 11.91 -5.99 11.63
N SER A 47 11.42 -6.10 10.40
CA SER A 47 11.78 -5.19 9.33
C SER A 47 10.88 -3.95 9.37
N PRO A 48 11.45 -2.74 9.35
CA PRO A 48 10.66 -1.50 9.24
C PRO A 48 10.12 -1.27 7.83
N THR A 49 10.48 -2.12 6.85
CA THR A 49 10.09 -1.95 5.46
C THR A 49 9.90 -3.31 4.79
N THR A 50 8.82 -3.43 4.03
CA THR A 50 8.47 -4.64 3.28
C THR A 50 8.11 -4.27 1.85
N TYR A 51 8.40 -5.18 0.93
CA TYR A 51 8.02 -5.08 -0.48
C TYR A 51 7.25 -6.34 -0.84
N LEU A 52 6.10 -6.53 -0.18
CA LEU A 52 5.31 -7.74 -0.31
C LEU A 52 4.04 -7.44 -1.09
N PHE A 53 3.69 -8.34 -2.02
CA PHE A 53 2.44 -8.25 -2.76
C PHE A 53 1.68 -9.57 -2.68
N GLY A 54 0.49 -9.55 -2.08
CA GLY A 54 -0.37 -10.73 -1.94
C GLY A 54 -0.91 -11.25 -3.28
N LEU A 55 -0.99 -12.57 -3.43
CA LEU A 55 -1.52 -13.25 -4.61
C LEU A 55 -2.78 -14.03 -4.27
N GLY A 56 -3.75 -14.05 -5.19
CA GLY A 56 -5.00 -14.81 -5.02
C GLY A 56 -5.69 -14.48 -3.69
N ASP A 57 -5.88 -15.51 -2.86
CA ASP A 57 -6.56 -15.41 -1.56
C ASP A 57 -5.64 -14.96 -0.40
N GLY A 58 -4.35 -14.70 -0.66
CA GLY A 58 -3.40 -14.16 0.32
C GLY A 58 -2.43 -15.18 0.93
N ASP A 59 -2.53 -16.47 0.60
CA ASP A 59 -1.63 -17.52 1.11
C ASP A 59 -0.18 -17.38 0.61
N PHE A 60 -0.01 -16.71 -0.52
CA PHE A 60 1.29 -16.45 -1.13
C PHE A 60 1.51 -14.97 -1.35
N VAL A 61 2.76 -14.56 -1.21
CA VAL A 61 3.21 -13.20 -1.52
C VAL A 61 4.37 -13.23 -2.50
N ILE A 62 4.49 -12.17 -3.29
CA ILE A 62 5.69 -11.85 -4.05
C ILE A 62 6.60 -11.01 -3.16
N ASP A 63 7.80 -11.50 -2.89
CA ASP A 63 8.89 -10.77 -2.22
C ASP A 63 9.59 -9.86 -3.25
N GLY A 64 9.01 -8.67 -3.46
CA GLY A 64 9.29 -7.76 -4.55
C GLY A 64 10.72 -7.23 -4.60
N HIS A 65 11.24 -7.08 -5.82
CA HIS A 65 12.52 -6.43 -6.08
C HIS A 65 12.52 -5.65 -7.39
N GLY A 66 13.51 -4.76 -7.57
CA GLY A 66 13.71 -4.01 -8.80
C GLY A 66 12.77 -2.81 -8.92
N THR A 67 12.44 -2.39 -10.15
CA THR A 67 11.75 -1.10 -10.38
C THR A 67 10.39 -0.98 -9.69
N ALA A 68 9.60 -2.06 -9.63
CA ALA A 68 8.27 -2.03 -9.04
C ALA A 68 8.27 -1.74 -7.54
N MET A 69 9.37 -2.03 -6.83
CA MET A 69 9.51 -1.77 -5.39
C MET A 69 9.56 -0.27 -5.05
N PHE A 70 9.87 0.57 -6.04
CA PHE A 70 9.97 2.03 -5.89
C PHE A 70 8.72 2.77 -6.33
N ILE A 71 7.63 2.07 -6.64
CA ILE A 71 6.35 2.70 -7.00
C ILE A 71 5.59 2.97 -5.70
N ASN A 72 5.48 4.25 -5.33
CA ASN A 72 4.93 4.66 -4.05
C ASN A 72 3.39 4.59 -4.00
N HIS A 73 2.88 4.68 -2.77
CA HIS A 73 1.47 4.84 -2.51
C HIS A 73 0.95 6.23 -2.90
N SER A 74 -0.23 6.30 -3.51
CA SER A 74 -1.04 7.52 -3.55
C SER A 74 -2.53 7.21 -3.35
N CYS A 75 -3.23 8.11 -2.63
CA CYS A 75 -4.70 8.08 -2.54
C CYS A 75 -5.38 8.61 -3.81
N ASP A 76 -4.65 9.37 -4.63
CA ASP A 76 -5.04 9.74 -6.00
C ASP A 76 -3.97 9.22 -6.99
N PRO A 77 -4.00 7.92 -7.31
CA PRO A 77 -2.94 7.29 -8.09
C PRO A 77 -3.11 7.51 -9.60
N ASN A 78 -2.04 7.31 -10.35
CA ASN A 78 -2.08 7.25 -11.83
C ASN A 78 -1.89 5.83 -12.38
N CYS A 79 -1.67 4.86 -11.51
CA CYS A 79 -1.56 3.44 -11.83
C CYS A 79 -2.46 2.58 -10.92
N GLU A 80 -2.79 1.39 -11.40
CA GLU A 80 -3.43 0.32 -10.64
C GLU A 80 -2.61 -0.97 -10.77
N THR A 81 -2.81 -1.91 -9.84
CA THR A 81 -2.27 -3.26 -9.95
C THR A 81 -3.35 -4.23 -10.40
N GLY A 82 -2.98 -5.22 -11.22
CA GLY A 82 -3.88 -6.30 -11.59
C GLY A 82 -3.15 -7.62 -11.79
N GLU A 83 -3.77 -8.70 -11.34
CA GLU A 83 -3.27 -10.05 -11.55
C GLU A 83 -3.73 -10.60 -12.90
N VAL A 84 -2.78 -11.08 -13.71
CA VAL A 84 -3.05 -11.76 -14.99
C VAL A 84 -2.26 -13.05 -15.03
N ARG A 85 -2.97 -14.18 -14.96
CA ARG A 85 -2.38 -15.54 -14.97
C ARG A 85 -1.31 -15.71 -13.88
N GLY A 86 -1.63 -15.31 -12.65
CA GLY A 86 -0.70 -15.43 -11.52
C GLY A 86 0.47 -14.45 -11.56
N ARG A 87 0.43 -13.39 -12.36
CA ARG A 87 1.47 -12.36 -12.45
C ARG A 87 0.85 -10.99 -12.17
N VAL A 88 1.50 -10.19 -11.34
CA VAL A 88 1.00 -8.87 -10.93
C VAL A 88 1.62 -7.81 -11.83
N TRP A 89 0.75 -7.03 -12.48
CA TRP A 89 1.16 -5.95 -13.37
C TRP A 89 0.67 -4.61 -12.84
N VAL A 90 1.56 -3.63 -12.84
CA VAL A 90 1.20 -2.22 -12.70
C VAL A 90 0.77 -1.69 -14.07
N LYS A 91 -0.41 -1.08 -14.13
CA LYS A 91 -1.03 -0.55 -15.35
C LYS A 91 -1.43 0.91 -15.16
N ALA A 92 -1.25 1.72 -16.19
CA ALA A 92 -1.70 3.11 -16.18
C ALA A 92 -3.24 3.20 -16.25
N ILE A 93 -3.87 4.01 -15.39
CA ILE A 93 -5.34 4.22 -15.40
C ILE A 93 -5.78 5.51 -16.12
N ARG A 94 -4.80 6.36 -16.43
CA ARG A 94 -4.91 7.57 -17.26
C ARG A 94 -3.67 7.72 -18.12
N ASP A 95 -3.68 8.69 -19.03
CA ASP A 95 -2.44 9.11 -19.70
C ASP A 95 -1.51 9.77 -18.67
N ILE A 96 -0.21 9.47 -18.77
CA ILE A 96 0.84 9.91 -17.84
C ILE A 96 1.92 10.63 -18.66
N ALA A 97 2.21 11.86 -18.29
CA ALA A 97 3.21 12.69 -18.93
C ALA A 97 4.65 12.29 -18.51
N PRO A 98 5.66 12.55 -19.37
CA PRO A 98 7.06 12.47 -18.96
C PRO A 98 7.31 13.28 -17.68
N GLY A 99 8.04 12.71 -16.74
CA GLY A 99 8.44 13.34 -15.48
C GLY A 99 7.49 13.12 -14.31
N GLU A 100 6.29 12.55 -14.53
CA GLU A 100 5.38 12.19 -13.44
C GLU A 100 5.90 10.98 -12.63
N GLU A 101 5.64 10.99 -11.31
CA GLU A 101 5.84 9.83 -10.45
C GLU A 101 4.74 8.82 -10.69
N LEU A 102 5.10 7.54 -10.81
CA LEU A 102 4.17 6.45 -10.88
C LEU A 102 3.78 6.05 -9.46
N THR A 103 2.48 5.93 -9.21
CA THR A 103 1.94 5.55 -7.90
C THR A 103 0.69 4.71 -8.06
N TYR A 104 0.46 3.77 -7.15
CA TYR A 104 -0.82 3.04 -7.03
C TYR A 104 -1.32 3.04 -5.59
N ASP A 105 -2.60 2.73 -5.39
CA ASP A 105 -3.16 2.54 -4.04
C ASP A 105 -2.73 1.17 -3.49
N TYR A 106 -2.01 1.16 -2.37
CA TYR A 106 -1.49 -0.07 -1.76
C TYR A 106 -2.58 -0.97 -1.16
N PHE A 107 -3.73 -0.42 -0.77
CA PHE A 107 -4.79 -1.17 -0.10
C PHE A 107 -4.30 -2.07 1.05
N LEU A 108 -3.44 -1.58 1.97
CA LEU A 108 -2.94 -2.42 3.07
C LEU A 108 -4.11 -2.95 3.94
N TYR A 109 -4.03 -4.18 4.44
CA TYR A 109 -5.12 -4.82 5.18
C TYR A 109 -4.69 -5.68 6.39
N ASP A 110 -3.40 -5.93 6.58
CA ASP A 110 -2.87 -6.87 7.58
C ASP A 110 -1.71 -6.29 8.42
N GLY A 111 -1.64 -4.96 8.54
CA GLY A 111 -0.66 -4.29 9.39
C GLY A 111 -0.96 -4.37 10.88
N ASP A 112 0.05 -4.15 11.72
CA ASP A 112 -0.09 -4.09 13.18
C ASP A 112 -1.15 -3.03 13.58
N GLU A 113 -1.99 -3.33 14.57
CA GLU A 113 -3.05 -2.41 15.06
C GLU A 113 -2.48 -1.09 15.60
N THR A 114 -1.23 -1.10 16.04
CA THR A 114 -0.49 0.06 16.54
C THR A 114 0.25 0.82 15.44
N ASP A 115 0.45 0.21 14.26
CA ASP A 115 1.05 0.90 13.11
C ASP A 115 -0.02 1.67 12.34
N PRO A 116 0.04 3.01 12.31
CA PRO A 116 -0.92 3.83 11.57
C PRO A 116 -0.70 3.82 10.04
N ALA A 117 0.45 3.31 9.57
CA ALA A 117 0.84 3.30 8.15
C ALA A 117 0.59 4.66 7.47
N TYR A 118 1.17 5.74 8.01
CA TYR A 118 0.89 7.11 7.58
C TYR A 118 1.11 7.32 6.08
N CYS A 119 0.18 8.04 5.44
CA CYS A 119 0.26 8.37 4.03
C CYS A 119 0.71 9.83 3.81
N ASN A 120 1.76 9.99 3.02
CA ASN A 120 2.37 11.29 2.66
C ASN A 120 2.18 11.66 1.17
N CYS A 121 1.17 11.10 0.49
CA CYS A 121 1.03 11.24 -0.96
C CYS A 121 0.72 12.66 -1.46
N GLY A 122 0.23 13.55 -0.60
CA GLY A 122 -0.10 14.93 -0.97
C GLY A 122 -1.41 15.11 -1.74
N ALA A 123 -2.19 14.05 -1.98
CA ALA A 123 -3.51 14.15 -2.61
C ALA A 123 -4.49 15.01 -1.78
N GLU A 124 -5.39 15.73 -2.46
CA GLU A 124 -6.42 16.57 -1.84
C GLU A 124 -7.29 15.76 -0.87
N ASP A 125 -7.85 14.65 -1.36
CA ASP A 125 -8.66 13.71 -0.59
C ASP A 125 -7.81 12.55 -0.01
N CYS A 126 -6.66 12.85 0.59
CA CYS A 126 -5.79 11.85 1.19
C CYS A 126 -6.40 11.22 2.46
N ARG A 127 -6.47 9.88 2.50
CA ARG A 127 -6.94 9.07 3.66
C ARG A 127 -6.07 9.19 4.91
N LYS A 128 -4.90 9.83 4.81
CA LYS A 128 -3.87 9.96 5.86
C LYS A 128 -3.23 8.64 6.33
N THR A 129 -3.64 7.53 5.73
CA THR A 129 -3.06 6.20 5.91
C THR A 129 -3.04 5.43 4.60
N MET A 130 -2.13 4.47 4.48
CA MET A 130 -1.98 3.57 3.32
C MET A 130 -2.90 2.34 3.41
N TYR A 131 -3.64 2.17 4.50
CA TYR A 131 -4.65 1.12 4.64
C TYR A 131 -5.80 1.27 3.63
N SER A 132 -6.36 0.14 3.24
CA SER A 132 -7.56 0.07 2.41
C SER A 132 -8.75 0.77 3.10
N PRO A 133 -9.74 1.27 2.33
CA PRO A 133 -10.93 1.90 2.92
C PRO A 133 -11.69 0.98 3.90
N ASP A 134 -11.72 -0.32 3.61
CA ASP A 134 -12.36 -1.31 4.48
C ASP A 134 -11.58 -1.51 5.78
N GLU A 135 -10.26 -1.51 5.70
CA GLU A 135 -9.39 -1.64 6.87
C GLU A 135 -9.46 -0.40 7.77
N VAL A 136 -9.53 0.80 7.18
CA VAL A 136 -9.78 2.04 7.93
C VAL A 136 -11.09 1.95 8.70
N GLN A 137 -12.18 1.56 8.04
CA GLN A 137 -13.48 1.39 8.70
C GLN A 137 -13.43 0.33 9.81
N ARG A 138 -12.71 -0.77 9.62
CA ARG A 138 -12.54 -1.82 10.63
C ARG A 138 -11.84 -1.27 11.87
N ARG A 139 -10.70 -0.58 11.69
CA ARG A 139 -9.92 0.02 12.79
C ARG A 139 -10.72 1.06 13.55
N GLU A 140 -11.48 1.92 12.87
CA GLU A 140 -12.38 2.88 13.51
C GLU A 140 -13.45 2.20 14.37
N ARG A 141 -14.07 1.12 13.88
CA ARG A 141 -15.06 0.35 14.65
C ARG A 141 -14.43 -0.27 15.90
N VAL A 142 -13.22 -0.81 15.80
CA VAL A 142 -12.48 -1.38 16.94
C VAL A 142 -12.16 -0.30 17.98
N ALA A 143 -11.63 0.85 17.54
CA ALA A 143 -11.32 1.98 18.41
C ALA A 143 -12.57 2.52 19.13
N ASN A 144 -13.68 2.68 18.40
CA ASN A 144 -14.96 3.12 18.95
C ASN A 144 -15.55 2.14 19.97
N ARG A 145 -15.35 0.83 19.76
CA ARG A 145 -15.78 -0.19 20.73
C ARG A 145 -14.93 -0.13 22.00
N ALA A 146 -13.62 0.09 21.87
CA ALA A 146 -12.70 0.22 22.99
C ALA A 146 -12.99 1.45 23.85
N THR A 147 -13.25 2.61 23.22
CA THR A 147 -13.61 3.85 23.93
C THR A 147 -14.94 3.71 24.69
N ARG A 148 -15.97 3.11 24.08
CA ARG A 148 -17.25 2.83 24.75
C ARG A 148 -17.10 1.94 25.98
N LYS A 149 -16.33 0.84 25.89
CA LYS A 149 -16.04 -0.03 27.04
C LYS A 149 -15.33 0.72 28.17
N LYS A 150 -14.35 1.58 27.84
CA LYS A 150 -13.61 2.38 28.83
C LYS A 150 -14.51 3.41 29.53
N GLN A 151 -15.44 4.03 28.82
CA GLN A 151 -16.42 4.95 29.39
C GLN A 151 -17.37 4.24 30.36
N GLN A 152 -17.93 3.08 29.97
CA GLN A 152 -18.83 2.29 30.81
C GLN A 152 -18.16 1.77 32.09
N GLY A 153 -16.89 1.37 32.01
CA GLY A 153 -16.11 0.97 33.20
C GLY A 153 -15.84 2.12 34.16
N ARG A 154 -15.57 3.34 33.65
CA ARG A 154 -15.36 4.53 34.49
C ARG A 154 -16.64 5.00 35.17
N THR A 155 -17.78 4.95 34.48
CA THR A 155 -19.10 5.27 35.09
C THR A 155 -19.49 4.26 36.17
N ALA A 156 -19.14 2.98 36.01
CA ALA A 156 -19.39 1.96 37.02
C ALA A 156 -18.47 2.08 38.26
N ALA A 157 -17.26 2.61 38.09
CA ALA A 157 -16.31 2.84 39.18
C ALA A 157 -16.57 4.14 39.96
N ALA A 158 -17.14 5.17 39.33
CA ALA A 158 -17.46 6.45 39.96
C ALA A 158 -18.80 6.45 40.74
N GLY A 159 -19.59 5.37 40.63
CA GLY A 159 -20.85 5.19 41.35
C GLY A 159 -20.76 4.31 42.61
N ARG A 160 -19.55 4.08 43.13
CA ARG A 160 -19.28 3.39 44.40
C ARG A 160 -18.65 4.34 45.42
#